data_AF-A0A2M8Y2U6-F1
#
_entry.id   AF-A0A2M8Y2U6-F1
#
_cell.length_a   1.000
_cell.length_b   1.000
_cell.length_c   1.000
_cell.angle_alpha   90.00
_cell.angle_beta   90.00
_cell.angle_gamma   90.00
#
_symmetry.space_group_name_H-M   'P 1'
#
loop_
_entity.id
_entity.type
_entity.pdbx_description
1 polymer ?
#
loop_
_entity_poly.entity_id
_entity_poly.type
_entity_poly.pdbx_seq_one_letter_code
_entity_poly.pdbx_strand_id
1 'polypeptide(L)' 'MIKFIKDDKILYDIETIKQILRVPRSKVQREIKKQQTEIIKYKNLYLYPETTLFKLMEIVLIEKLNKSNDRLE' A
#
# COMPACT_ATOMS: atom_id res chain seq x y z
N MET A 1 -5.17 0.77 13.30
CA MET A 1 -4.00 0.00 12.80
C MET A 1 -4.25 -1.46 13.10
N ILE A 2 -4.48 -2.27 12.08
CA ILE A 2 -4.68 -3.72 12.27
C ILE A 2 -3.60 -4.45 11.48
N LYS A 3 -2.69 -5.09 12.21
CA LYS A 3 -1.68 -6.00 11.68
C LYS A 3 -2.18 -7.41 11.93
N PHE A 4 -2.42 -8.17 10.87
CA PHE A 4 -2.79 -9.59 10.98
C PHE A 4 -1.56 -10.44 10.71
N ILE A 5 -1.35 -11.47 11.53
CA ILE A 5 -0.35 -12.51 11.28
C ILE A 5 -1.13 -13.78 10.95
N LYS A 6 -0.95 -14.28 9.72
CA LYS A 6 -1.54 -15.55 9.28
C LYS A 6 -0.47 -16.33 8.53
N ASP A 7 -0.20 -17.56 8.95
CA ASP A 7 0.80 -18.44 8.32
C ASP A 7 2.18 -17.75 8.20
N ASP A 8 2.63 -17.08 9.27
CA ASP A 8 3.84 -16.23 9.33
C ASP A 8 3.90 -15.06 8.33
N LYS A 9 2.81 -14.80 7.58
CA LYS A 9 2.70 -13.64 6.71
C LYS A 9 2.07 -12.48 7.48
N ILE A 10 2.74 -11.33 7.39
CA ILE A 10 2.19 -10.05 7.86
C ILE A 10 1.25 -9.51 6.79
N LEU A 11 0.01 -9.23 7.20
CA LEU A 11 -1.02 -8.70 6.34
C LEU A 11 -1.56 -7.37 6.88
N TYR A 12 -1.87 -6.46 5.97
CA TYR A 12 -2.37 -5.13 6.25
C TYR A 12 -3.70 -4.90 5.53
N ASP A 13 -4.65 -4.29 6.23
CA ASP A 13 -5.84 -3.73 5.58
C ASP A 13 -5.51 -2.41 4.88
N ILE A 14 -6.41 -1.97 4.01
CA ILE A 14 -6.23 -0.76 3.21
C ILE A 14 -6.17 0.54 4.03
N GLU A 15 -6.88 0.63 5.15
CA GLU A 15 -6.81 1.81 6.03
C GLU A 15 -5.46 1.88 6.73
N THR A 16 -4.90 0.74 7.11
CA THR A 16 -3.55 0.65 7.66
C THR A 16 -2.51 1.07 6.62
N ILE A 17 -2.60 0.58 5.37
CA ILE A 17 -1.70 1.01 4.28
C ILE A 17 -1.81 2.52 4.02
N LYS A 18 -3.04 3.06 3.99
CA LYS A 18 -3.31 4.50 3.83
C LYS A 18 -2.60 5.32 4.91
N GLN A 19 -2.70 4.89 6.16
CA GLN A 19 -2.08 5.56 7.32
C GLN A 19 -0.56 5.53 7.23
N ILE A 20 0.04 4.40 6.86
CA ILE A 20 1.50 4.24 6.73
C ILE A 20 2.05 5.13 5.61
N LEU A 21 1.44 5.07 4.43
CA LEU A 21 1.93 5.80 3.25
C LEU A 21 1.55 7.28 3.24
N ARG A 22 0.60 7.68 4.09
CA ARG A 22 0.02 9.04 4.16
C ARG A 22 -0.47 9.51 2.79
N VAL A 23 -1.18 8.64 2.06
CA VAL A 23 -1.80 8.95 0.77
C VAL A 23 -3.30 8.65 0.79
N PRO A 24 -4.11 9.25 -0.09
CA PRO A 24 -5.55 8.97 -0.14
C PRO A 24 -5.85 7.49 -0.43
N ARG A 25 -6.94 6.98 0.17
CA ARG A 25 -7.42 5.60 -0.05
C ARG A 25 -7.59 5.27 -1.54
N SER A 26 -8.15 6.20 -2.31
CA SER A 26 -8.36 6.04 -3.76
C SER A 26 -7.05 5.78 -4.52
N LYS A 27 -5.95 6.44 -4.12
CA LYS A 27 -4.62 6.18 -4.69
C LYS A 27 -4.16 4.76 -4.36
N VAL A 28 -4.27 4.36 -3.09
CA VAL A 28 -3.90 3.00 -2.66
C VAL A 28 -4.67 1.95 -3.46
N GLN A 29 -6.00 2.10 -3.58
CA GLN A 29 -6.84 1.17 -4.35
C GLN A 29 -6.42 1.09 -5.82
N ARG A 30 -6.15 2.25 -6.44
CA ARG A 30 -5.75 2.31 -7.85
C ARG A 30 -4.41 1.62 -8.08
N GLU A 31 -3.41 1.85 -7.23
CA GLU A 31 -2.09 1.24 -7.39
C GLU A 31 -2.12 -0.26 -7.07
N ILE A 32 -2.87 -0.71 -6.05
CA ILE A 32 -3.08 -2.14 -5.77
C ILE A 32 -3.70 -2.85 -6.99
N LYS A 33 -4.71 -2.24 -7.63
CA LYS A 33 -5.37 -2.82 -8.81
C LYS A 33 -4.39 -3.06 -9.98
N LYS A 34 -3.32 -2.27 -10.09
CA LYS A 34 -2.29 -2.43 -11.14
C LYS A 34 -1.29 -3.55 -10.82
N GLN A 35 -1.09 -3.89 -9.56
CA GLN A 35 -0.01 -4.78 -9.11
C GLN A 35 -0.35 -6.28 -9.20
N GLN A 36 -1.56 -6.65 -9.64
CA GLN A 36 -2.05 -8.05 -9.66
C GLN A 36 -1.77 -8.78 -8.33
N THR A 37 -2.03 -8.09 -7.22
CA THR A 37 -1.63 -8.51 -5.89
C THR A 37 -2.46 -9.69 -5.39
N GLU A 38 -1.84 -10.62 -4.64
CA GLU A 38 -2.55 -11.60 -3.81
C GLU A 38 -3.43 -10.89 -2.78
N ILE A 39 -4.74 -11.17 -2.79
CA ILE A 39 -5.71 -10.60 -1.86
C ILE A 39 -6.23 -11.70 -0.96
N ILE A 40 -6.06 -11.53 0.35
CA ILE A 40 -6.60 -12.45 1.35
C ILE A 40 -7.87 -11.82 1.91
N LYS A 41 -9.01 -12.49 1.72
CA LYS A 41 -10.28 -12.07 2.32
C LYS A 41 -10.40 -12.69 3.72
N TYR A 42 -10.59 -11.84 4.73
CA TYR A 42 -10.84 -12.27 6.10
C TYR A 42 -12.04 -11.53 6.67
N LYS A 43 -13.12 -12.25 6.94
CA LYS A 43 -14.44 -11.67 7.26
C LYS A 43 -14.83 -10.64 6.18
N ASN A 44 -15.02 -9.38 6.57
CA ASN A 44 -15.38 -8.26 5.70
C ASN A 44 -14.18 -7.41 5.29
N LEU A 45 -12.95 -7.88 5.54
CA LEU A 45 -11.71 -7.16 5.22
C LEU A 45 -10.98 -7.81 4.05
N TYR A 46 -10.42 -6.96 3.20
CA TYR A 46 -9.39 -7.34 2.25
C TYR A 46 -8.04 -7.02 2.86
N LEU A 47 -7.21 -8.04 2.98
CA LEU A 47 -5.89 -7.98 3.56
C LEU A 47 -4.86 -8.19 2.47
N TYR A 48 -3.79 -7.41 2.53
CA TYR A 48 -2.72 -7.39 1.56
C TYR A 48 -1.41 -7.79 2.22
N PRO A 49 -0.58 -8.63 1.59
CA PRO A 49 0.74 -8.96 2.09
C PRO A 49 1.62 -7.73 2.25
N GLU A 50 2.55 -7.77 3.19
CA GLU A 50 3.58 -6.74 3.39
C GLU A 50 4.35 -6.37 2.10
N THR A 51 4.61 -7.35 1.23
CA THR A 51 5.23 -7.10 -0.09
C THR A 51 4.45 -6.10 -0.94
N THR A 52 3.12 -6.04 -0.77
CA THR A 52 2.25 -5.05 -1.42
C THR A 52 2.50 -3.65 -0.87
N LEU A 53 2.62 -3.52 0.45
CA LEU A 53 2.93 -2.27 1.10
C LEU A 53 4.28 -1.73 0.62
N PHE A 54 5.30 -2.59 0.51
CA PHE A 54 6.62 -2.18 0.03
C PHE A 54 6.61 -1.69 -1.42
N LYS A 55 5.93 -2.40 -2.33
CA LYS A 55 5.76 -1.93 -3.71
C LYS A 55 5.03 -0.59 -3.79
N LEU A 56 3.99 -0.40 -2.98
CA LEU A 56 3.28 0.88 -2.93
C LEU A 56 4.16 2.01 -2.36
N MET A 57 4.98 1.70 -1.36
CA MET A 57 5.92 2.65 -0.77
C MET A 57 6.97 3.11 -1.77
N GLU A 58 7.52 2.19 -2.56
CA GLU A 58 8.44 2.49 -3.66
C GLU A 58 7.82 3.47 -4.66
N ILE A 59 6.60 3.19 -5.14
CA ILE A 59 5.86 4.08 -6.06
C ILE A 59 5.67 5.47 -5.45
N VAL A 60 5.21 5.54 -4.19
CA VAL A 60 4.97 6.82 -3.50
C VAL A 60 6.26 7.61 -3.31
N LEU A 61 7.38 6.92 -3.04
CA LEU A 61 8.67 7.56 -2.88
C LEU A 61 9.17 8.15 -4.20
N ILE A 62 9.14 7.37 -5.28
CA ILE A 62 9.56 7.83 -6.62
C ILE A 62 8.76 9.05 -7.06
N GLU A 63 7.44 9.04 -6.89
CA GLU A 63 6.60 10.20 -7.23
C GLU A 63 6.95 11.45 -6.42
N LYS A 64 7.30 11.31 -5.13
CA LYS A 64 7.71 12.44 -4.30
C LYS A 64 9.07 12.99 -4.72
N LEU A 65 10.00 12.11 -5.09
CA LEU A 65 11.31 12.50 -5.61
C LEU A 65 11.16 13.27 -6.93
N ASN A 66 10.38 12.76 -7.89
CA ASN A 66 10.15 13.43 -9.16
C ASN A 66 9.52 14.82 -8.97
N LYS A 67 8.49 14.94 -8.13
CA LYS A 67 7.88 16.24 -7.79
C LYS A 67 8.83 17.22 -7.10
N SER A 68 9.87 16.71 -6.43
CA SER A 68 10.88 17.57 -5.79
C SER A 68 11.90 18.03 -6.82
N ASN A 69 12.26 17.17 -7.78
CA ASN A 69 13.16 17.51 -8.87
C ASN A 69 12.54 18.55 -9.82
N ASP A 70 11.26 18.39 -10.18
CA ASP A 70 10.52 19.35 -11.02
C ASP A 70 10.36 20.74 -10.39
N ARG A 71 10.64 20.89 -9.08
CA ARG A 71 10.61 22.18 -8.37
C ARG A 71 11.98 22.86 -8.29
N LEU A 72 13.04 22.15 -8.67
CA LEU A 72 14.42 22.64 -8.67
C LEU A 72 14.87 23.09 -10.06
N GLU A 73 14.08 22.81 -11.10
CA GLU A 73 14.20 23.34 -12.46
C GLU A 73 13.29 24.55 -12.67
#